data_AF-A0A942GN77-F1
#
_entry.id   AF-A0A942GN77-F1
#
_cell.length_a   1.000
_cell.length_b   1.000
_cell.length_c   1.000
_cell.angle_alpha   90.00
_cell.angle_beta   90.00
_cell.angle_gamma   90.00
#
_symmetry.space_group_name_H-M   'P 1'
#
loop_
_entity.id
_entity.type
_entity.pdbx_description
1 polymer ?
#
loop_
_entity_poly.entity_id
_entity_poly.type
_entity_poly.pdbx_seq_one_letter_code
_entity_poly.pdbx_strand_id
1 'polypeptide(L)'
;MAIKRDTSATLFYEVIKLVEKSGHCAKATQILDYSLAESCNVRELTDYDFDFKATVVWGRNEGIYIDCYLEGTFDTSGDKRLRAGTFKTLNTSIEAFKTMGEFAGALTYYARDYVDRNLDRYEKVRSQADGRHSYDR
;
A
#
# COMPACT_ATOMS: atom_id res chain seq x y z
N MET A 1 17.91 17.63 8.79
CA MET A 1 16.45 17.45 8.99
C MET A 1 16.16 15.96 9.03
N ALA A 2 15.26 15.50 9.90
CA ALA A 2 14.82 14.11 9.89
C ALA A 2 13.98 13.84 8.64
N ILE A 3 14.23 12.73 7.94
CA ILE A 3 13.43 12.30 6.80
C ILE A 3 12.07 11.86 7.34
N LYS A 4 10.97 12.44 6.84
CA LYS A 4 9.62 11.99 7.19
C LYS A 4 9.34 10.68 6.46
N ARG A 5 9.25 9.59 7.22
CA ARG A 5 8.90 8.27 6.70
C ARG A 5 7.39 8.11 6.58
N ASP A 6 6.96 7.49 5.50
CA ASP A 6 5.58 7.04 5.39
C ASP A 6 5.43 5.73 6.15
N THR A 7 4.29 5.55 6.81
CA THR A 7 3.91 4.26 7.39
C THR A 7 3.05 3.45 6.42
N SER A 8 2.86 2.15 6.68
CA SER A 8 1.89 1.33 5.93
C SER A 8 0.49 1.98 5.86
N ALA A 9 0.02 2.56 6.96
CA ALA A 9 -1.24 3.30 7.01
C ALA A 9 -1.19 4.62 6.22
N THR A 10 -0.07 5.34 6.27
CA THR A 10 0.12 6.59 5.50
C THR A 10 0.06 6.30 4.00
N LEU A 11 0.82 5.31 3.53
CA LEU A 11 0.81 4.86 2.14
C LEU A 11 -0.61 4.47 1.70
N PHE A 12 -1.33 3.68 2.51
CA PHE A 12 -2.70 3.28 2.21
C PHE A 12 -3.62 4.49 1.95
N TYR A 13 -3.60 5.50 2.83
CA TYR A 13 -4.42 6.70 2.66
C TYR A 13 -3.98 7.60 1.50
N GLU A 14 -2.68 7.74 1.25
CA GLU A 14 -2.20 8.54 0.12
C GLU A 14 -2.57 7.88 -1.22
N VAL A 15 -2.56 6.56 -1.30
CA VAL A 15 -3.06 5.82 -2.47
C VAL A 15 -4.55 6.07 -2.69
N ILE A 16 -5.38 5.97 -1.65
CA ILE A 16 -6.82 6.29 -1.74
C ILE A 16 -7.02 7.69 -2.32
N LYS A 17 -6.33 8.69 -1.77
CA LYS A 17 -6.44 10.09 -2.24
C LYS A 17 -6.06 10.23 -3.71
N LEU A 18 -5.04 9.51 -4.19
CA LEU A 18 -4.66 9.53 -5.59
C LEU A 18 -5.72 8.89 -6.49
N VAL A 19 -6.25 7.73 -6.10
CA VAL A 19 -7.31 7.08 -6.88
C VAL A 19 -8.56 7.96 -6.93
N GLU A 20 -8.96 8.56 -5.82
CA GLU A 20 -10.09 9.50 -5.75
C GLU A 20 -9.90 10.71 -6.66
N LYS A 21 -8.73 11.36 -6.61
CA LYS A 21 -8.41 12.50 -7.48
C LYS A 21 -8.40 12.14 -8.96
N SER A 22 -8.06 10.90 -9.30
CA SER A 22 -8.04 10.42 -10.68
C SER A 22 -9.42 10.05 -11.23
N GLY A 23 -10.42 9.86 -10.36
CA GLY A 23 -11.76 9.40 -10.74
C GLY A 23 -11.88 7.89 -11.02
N HIS A 24 -10.79 7.12 -10.96
CA HIS A 24 -10.79 5.68 -11.25
C HIS A 24 -11.43 4.80 -10.15
N CYS A 25 -12.03 5.40 -9.11
CA CYS A 25 -12.82 4.70 -8.10
C CYS A 25 -14.31 5.05 -8.11
N ALA A 26 -14.81 5.84 -9.06
CA ALA A 26 -16.16 6.39 -9.02
C ALA A 26 -17.30 5.36 -8.87
N LYS A 27 -17.15 4.17 -9.46
CA LYS A 27 -18.12 3.06 -9.27
C LYS A 27 -17.97 2.40 -7.91
N ALA A 28 -16.72 2.22 -7.45
CA ALA A 28 -16.43 1.55 -6.20
C ALA A 28 -16.92 2.37 -5.00
N THR A 29 -16.72 3.68 -5.01
CA THR A 29 -17.18 4.58 -3.92
C THR A 29 -18.69 4.55 -3.71
N GLN A 30 -19.49 4.14 -4.72
CA GLN A 30 -20.94 4.00 -4.59
C GLN A 30 -21.37 2.72 -3.88
N ILE A 31 -20.52 1.69 -3.87
CA ILE A 31 -20.85 0.38 -3.29
C ILE A 31 -20.04 0.07 -2.02
N LEU A 32 -19.01 0.87 -1.71
CA LEU A 32 -18.19 0.69 -0.52
C LEU A 32 -19.02 0.92 0.75
N ASP A 33 -18.91 -0.03 1.67
CA ASP A 33 -19.39 0.05 3.05
C ASP A 33 -18.36 0.81 3.89
N TYR A 34 -17.09 0.39 3.82
CA TYR A 34 -16.00 1.09 4.46
C TYR A 34 -14.64 0.85 3.81
N SER A 35 -13.70 1.74 4.14
CA SER A 35 -12.26 1.57 3.97
C SER A 35 -11.56 1.74 5.32
N LEU A 36 -10.66 0.83 5.67
CA LEU A 36 -9.98 0.86 6.97
C LEU A 36 -8.51 0.52 6.81
N ALA A 37 -7.63 1.42 7.24
CA ALA A 37 -6.20 1.14 7.34
C ALA A 37 -5.92 0.15 8.50
N GLU A 38 -4.85 -0.62 8.36
CA GLU A 38 -4.33 -1.44 9.47
C GLU A 38 -3.90 -0.54 10.62
N SER A 39 -4.21 -0.94 11.86
CA SER A 39 -3.92 -0.17 13.07
C SER A 39 -3.11 -0.96 14.11
N CYS A 40 -3.10 -2.30 14.03
CA CYS A 40 -2.41 -3.14 15.00
C CYS A 40 -0.90 -3.25 14.75
N ASN A 41 -0.48 -3.30 13.47
CA ASN A 41 0.92 -3.46 13.07
C ASN A 41 1.33 -2.37 12.08
N VAL A 42 1.27 -1.12 12.51
CA VAL A 42 1.68 0.03 11.70
C VAL A 42 3.19 0.20 11.80
N ARG A 43 3.87 0.30 10.66
CA ARG A 43 5.33 0.36 10.58
C ARG A 43 5.78 1.45 9.64
N GLU A 44 6.90 2.08 9.96
CA GLU A 44 7.59 2.98 9.03
C GLU A 44 8.23 2.17 7.90
N LEU A 45 8.09 2.68 6.69
CA LEU A 45 8.60 2.05 5.49
C LEU A 45 9.97 2.65 5.18
N THR A 46 11.00 1.81 5.15
CA THR A 46 12.42 2.22 5.01
C THR A 46 13.13 1.47 3.88
N ASP A 47 12.38 0.74 3.06
CA ASP A 47 12.80 0.15 1.80
C ASP A 47 11.60 0.23 0.82
N TYR A 48 11.87 0.42 -0.47
CA TYR A 48 10.86 0.47 -1.54
C TYR A 48 10.80 -0.83 -2.36
N ASP A 49 11.60 -1.84 -2.03
CA ASP A 49 11.64 -3.14 -2.71
C ASP A 49 10.43 -4.03 -2.33
N PHE A 50 9.22 -3.49 -2.44
CA PHE A 50 7.96 -4.16 -2.17
C PHE A 50 6.90 -3.82 -3.24
N ASP A 51 5.94 -4.73 -3.40
CA ASP A 51 4.71 -4.52 -4.17
C ASP A 51 3.55 -4.21 -3.24
N PHE A 52 2.68 -3.28 -3.65
CA PHE A 52 1.37 -3.09 -3.03
C PHE A 52 0.33 -3.96 -3.73
N LYS A 53 -0.09 -5.03 -3.06
CA LYS A 53 -1.08 -5.99 -3.58
C LYS A 53 -2.46 -5.71 -3.01
N ALA A 54 -3.38 -5.33 -3.89
CA ALA A 54 -4.81 -5.24 -3.60
C ALA A 54 -5.52 -6.47 -4.17
N THR A 55 -6.06 -7.32 -3.30
CA THR A 55 -6.66 -8.60 -3.70
C THR A 55 -8.14 -8.64 -3.37
N VAL A 56 -8.98 -8.87 -4.38
CA VAL A 56 -10.42 -9.06 -4.19
C VAL A 56 -10.69 -10.46 -3.63
N VAL A 57 -11.38 -10.55 -2.49
CA VAL A 57 -11.68 -11.80 -1.80
C VAL A 57 -13.10 -11.81 -1.26
N TRP A 58 -13.65 -13.01 -1.05
CA TRP A 58 -14.89 -13.18 -0.30
C TRP A 58 -14.69 -12.85 1.18
N GLY A 59 -15.68 -12.18 1.76
CA GLY A 59 -15.77 -12.00 3.20
C GLY A 59 -16.12 -13.29 3.94
N ARG A 60 -15.54 -13.49 5.12
CA ARG A 60 -15.90 -14.63 5.99
C ARG A 60 -17.34 -14.58 6.50
N ASN A 61 -17.87 -13.38 6.75
CA ASN A 61 -19.21 -13.19 7.30
C ASN A 61 -20.20 -12.61 6.27
N GLU A 62 -19.77 -11.64 5.45
CA GLU A 62 -20.64 -10.98 4.46
C GLU A 62 -19.81 -10.17 3.46
N GLY A 63 -20.24 -10.13 2.20
CA GLY A 63 -19.77 -9.16 1.22
C GLY A 63 -18.43 -9.49 0.56
N ILE A 64 -17.87 -8.48 -0.10
CA ILE A 64 -16.62 -8.56 -0.86
C ILE A 64 -15.61 -7.61 -0.25
N TYR A 65 -14.37 -8.09 -0.13
CA TYR A 65 -13.26 -7.33 0.42
C TYR A 65 -12.20 -7.09 -0.64
N ILE A 66 -11.47 -6.00 -0.51
CA ILE A 66 -10.15 -5.83 -1.10
C ILE A 66 -9.16 -5.81 0.06
N ASP A 67 -8.38 -6.86 0.22
CA ASP A 67 -7.30 -6.86 1.19
C ASP A 67 -6.02 -6.30 0.58
N CYS A 68 -5.43 -5.33 1.27
CA CYS A 68 -4.24 -4.62 0.81
C CYS A 68 -3.03 -5.01 1.65
N TYR A 69 -1.98 -5.49 0.98
CA TYR A 69 -0.72 -5.90 1.59
C TYR A 69 0.48 -5.28 0.88
N LEU A 70 1.54 -5.03 1.63
CA LEU A 70 2.88 -4.90 1.08
C LEU A 70 3.51 -6.29 1.03
N GLU A 71 4.06 -6.68 -0.11
CA GLU A 71 4.81 -7.93 -0.27
C GLU A 71 6.20 -7.66 -0.83
N GLY A 72 7.24 -8.13 -0.12
CA GLY A 72 8.63 -7.82 -0.44
C GLY A 72 9.40 -7.31 0.77
N THR A 73 10.38 -6.44 0.55
CA THR A 73 11.18 -5.79 1.58
C THR A 73 10.70 -4.35 1.76
N PHE A 74 10.10 -4.06 2.91
CA PHE A 74 9.58 -2.72 3.24
C PHE A 74 10.30 -2.08 4.44
N ASP A 75 11.08 -2.86 5.20
CA ASP A 75 11.98 -2.39 6.25
C ASP A 75 13.00 -3.47 6.66
N THR A 76 13.61 -3.33 7.84
CA THR A 76 14.69 -4.21 8.34
C THR A 76 14.25 -5.38 9.21
N SER A 77 12.95 -5.66 9.45
CA SER A 77 12.59 -6.81 10.32
C SER A 77 12.80 -8.17 9.67
N GLY A 78 12.89 -8.22 8.34
CA GLY A 78 12.90 -9.46 7.58
C GLY A 78 11.51 -10.02 7.24
N ASP A 79 10.43 -9.42 7.74
CA ASP A 79 9.07 -9.79 7.33
C ASP A 79 8.86 -9.52 5.84
N LYS A 80 8.18 -10.44 5.16
CA LYS A 80 7.94 -10.36 3.72
C LYS A 80 6.53 -9.96 3.34
N ARG A 81 5.66 -9.77 4.34
CA ARG A 81 4.28 -9.36 4.14
C ARG A 81 3.80 -8.47 5.28
N LEU A 82 3.18 -7.34 4.94
CA LEU A 82 2.61 -6.40 5.90
C LEU A 82 1.21 -5.98 5.46
N ARG A 83 0.22 -6.04 6.35
CA ARG A 83 -1.13 -5.56 6.04
C ARG A 83 -1.13 -4.03 6.04
N ALA A 84 -1.70 -3.43 5.00
CA ALA A 84 -1.82 -1.98 4.86
C ALA A 84 -3.25 -1.51 5.18
N GLY A 85 -4.25 -2.29 4.79
CA GLY A 85 -5.65 -1.97 5.05
C GLY A 85 -6.60 -2.90 4.31
N THR A 86 -7.87 -2.54 4.33
CA THR A 86 -8.93 -3.28 3.66
C THR A 86 -10.05 -2.35 3.20
N PHE A 87 -10.76 -2.76 2.16
CA PHE A 87 -12.00 -2.15 1.71
C PHE A 87 -13.08 -3.21 1.73
N LYS A 88 -14.32 -2.83 2.05
CA LYS A 88 -15.46 -3.74 2.08
C LYS A 88 -16.65 -3.14 1.35
N THR A 89 -17.40 -4.00 0.66
CA THR A 89 -18.81 -3.77 0.29
C THR A 89 -19.68 -4.88 0.88
N LEU A 90 -20.96 -4.59 1.17
CA LEU A 90 -21.96 -5.60 1.53
C LEU A 90 -22.49 -6.37 0.31
N ASN A 91 -22.27 -5.85 -0.90
CA ASN A 91 -22.73 -6.50 -2.12
C ASN A 91 -21.96 -7.81 -2.37
N THR A 92 -22.59 -8.76 -3.04
CA THR A 92 -22.08 -10.11 -3.34
C THR A 92 -22.24 -10.48 -4.81
N SER A 93 -22.72 -9.56 -5.66
CA SER A 93 -22.94 -9.82 -7.08
C SER A 93 -21.63 -9.87 -7.88
N ILE A 94 -21.67 -10.47 -9.07
CA ILE A 94 -20.51 -10.50 -9.97
C ILE A 94 -20.13 -9.10 -10.48
N GLU A 95 -21.10 -8.20 -10.65
CA GLU A 95 -20.88 -6.80 -11.00
C GLU A 95 -20.13 -6.05 -9.89
N ALA A 96 -20.45 -6.35 -8.62
CA ALA A 96 -19.72 -5.82 -7.48
C ALA A 96 -18.28 -6.36 -7.44
N PHE A 97 -18.07 -7.66 -7.71
CA PHE A 97 -16.72 -8.23 -7.83
C PHE A 97 -15.91 -7.55 -8.93
N LYS A 98 -16.50 -7.34 -10.11
CA LYS A 98 -15.86 -6.63 -11.22
C LYS A 98 -15.49 -5.20 -10.83
N THR A 99 -16.42 -4.50 -10.18
CA THR A 99 -16.19 -3.13 -9.69
C THR A 99 -15.06 -3.08 -8.66
N MET A 100 -15.04 -4.00 -7.70
CA MET A 100 -13.96 -4.12 -6.72
C MET A 100 -12.64 -4.53 -7.38
N GLY A 101 -12.66 -5.33 -8.44
CA GLY A 101 -11.48 -5.69 -9.23
C GLY A 101 -10.89 -4.51 -10.03
N GLU A 102 -11.75 -3.72 -10.68
CA GLU A 102 -11.34 -2.47 -11.33
C GLU A 102 -10.68 -1.54 -10.30
N PHE A 103 -11.28 -1.41 -9.12
CA PHE A 103 -10.73 -0.57 -8.05
C PHE A 103 -9.41 -1.11 -7.48
N ALA A 104 -9.30 -2.42 -7.25
CA ALA A 104 -8.05 -3.06 -6.84
C ALA A 104 -6.91 -2.81 -7.83
N GLY A 105 -7.20 -2.90 -9.14
CA GLY A 105 -6.22 -2.56 -10.18
C GLY A 105 -5.75 -1.11 -10.11
N ALA A 106 -6.67 -0.16 -9.88
CA ALA A 106 -6.32 1.24 -9.70
C ALA A 106 -5.46 1.46 -8.44
N LEU A 107 -5.82 0.83 -7.31
CA LEU A 107 -5.04 0.91 -6.06
C LEU A 107 -3.61 0.41 -6.27
N THR A 108 -3.42 -0.75 -6.91
CA THR A 108 -2.08 -1.28 -7.21
C THR A 108 -1.26 -0.34 -8.10
N TYR A 109 -1.87 0.22 -9.16
CA TYR A 109 -1.19 1.18 -10.02
C TYR A 109 -0.75 2.45 -9.26
N TYR A 110 -1.68 3.09 -8.55
CA TYR A 110 -1.41 4.35 -7.86
C TYR A 110 -0.49 4.19 -6.65
N ALA A 111 -0.44 3.01 -6.03
CA ALA A 111 0.54 2.71 -5.01
C ALA A 111 1.97 2.73 -5.54
N ARG A 112 2.21 2.08 -6.70
CA ARG A 112 3.53 2.12 -7.33
C ARG A 112 3.91 3.54 -7.73
N ASP A 113 2.99 4.24 -8.40
CA ASP A 113 3.18 5.62 -8.85
C ASP A 113 3.46 6.59 -7.68
N TYR A 114 2.79 6.42 -6.53
CA TYR A 114 3.05 7.22 -5.34
C TYR A 114 4.46 6.97 -4.77
N VAL A 115 4.86 5.70 -4.63
CA VAL A 115 6.20 5.36 -4.10
C VAL A 115 7.29 5.88 -5.02
N ASP A 116 7.15 5.71 -6.34
CA ASP A 116 8.11 6.19 -7.33
C ASP A 116 8.29 7.72 -7.30
N ARG A 117 7.23 8.47 -7.00
CA ARG A 117 7.29 9.95 -6.84
C ARG A 117 7.86 10.41 -5.49
N ASN A 118 8.02 9.51 -4.52
CA ASN A 118 8.42 9.83 -3.14
C ASN A 118 9.54 8.90 -2.63
N LEU A 119 10.42 8.40 -3.52
CA LEU A 119 11.46 7.42 -3.17
C LEU A 119 12.33 7.83 -1.98
N ASP A 120 12.58 9.13 -1.81
CA ASP A 120 13.35 9.69 -0.70
C ASP A 120 12.77 9.32 0.68
N ARG A 121 11.46 9.10 0.77
CA ARG A 121 10.78 8.66 1.99
C ARG A 121 10.96 7.19 2.29
N TYR A 122 11.38 6.39 1.31
CA TYR A 122 11.52 4.94 1.40
C TYR A 122 12.97 4.46 1.28
N GLU A 123 13.90 5.33 0.87
CA GLU A 123 15.30 4.97 0.77
C GLU A 123 15.91 4.70 2.15
N LYS A 124 16.71 3.64 2.26
CA LYS A 124 17.50 3.39 3.47
C LYS A 124 18.33 4.63 3.81
N VAL A 125 18.29 5.07 5.06
CA VAL A 125 19.28 6.04 5.52
C VAL A 125 20.63 5.34 5.40
N ARG A 126 21.50 5.81 4.50
CA ARG A 126 22.89 5.36 4.47
C ARG A 126 23.46 5.65 5.87
N SER A 127 23.80 4.60 6.61
CA SER A 127 24.57 4.79 7.83
C SER A 127 25.88 5.48 7.46
N GLN A 128 26.32 6.44 8.26
CA GLN A 128 27.68 7.01 8.18
C GLN A 128 28.73 5.97 8.63
N ALA A 129 28.66 4.76 8.10
CA ALA A 129 29.52 3.63 8.46
C ALA A 129 30.11 2.93 7.23
N ASP A 130 30.08 3.55 6.05
CA ASP A 130 30.86 3.10 4.89
C ASP A 130 31.98 4.10 4.58
N GLY A 131 32.80 4.32 5.61
CA GLY A 131 34.01 5.11 5.56
C GLY A 131 35.22 4.20 5.53
N ARG A 132 35.88 4.15 4.36
CA ARG A 132 37.27 3.69 4.08
C ARG A 132 37.43 2.22 3.68
N HIS A 133 37.25 1.97 2.38
CA HIS A 133 38.27 1.24 1.64
C HIS A 133 38.99 2.21 0.70
N SER A 134 40.09 2.76 1.22
CA SER A 134 41.17 3.34 0.42
C SER A 134 41.80 2.22 -0.41
N TYR A 135 41.66 2.27 -1.73
CA TYR A 135 42.64 1.65 -2.61
C TYR A 135 43.82 2.62 -2.72
N ASP A 136 44.85 2.36 -1.92
CA ASP A 136 46.21 2.83 -2.16
C ASP A 136 47.04 1.64 -2.67
N ARG A 137 47.11 1.49 -3.99
CA ARG A 137 48.29 1.21 -4.82
C ARG A 137 47.91 0.70 -6.20
#